data_AF-A0AA88YCN3-F1
#
_entry.id   AF-A0AA88YCN3-F1
#
_cell.length_a   1.000
_cell.length_b   1.000
_cell.length_c   1.000
_cell.angle_alpha   90.00
_cell.angle_beta   90.00
_cell.angle_gamma   90.00
#
_symmetry.space_group_name_H-M   'P 1'
#
loop_
_entity.id
_entity.type
_entity.pdbx_description
1 polymer ?
#
loop_
_entity_poly.entity_id
_entity_poly.type
_entity_poly.pdbx_seq_one_letter_code
_entity_poly.pdbx_strand_id
1 'polypeptide(L)'
;ISPVYSPFLIPLTPQSEAAKILARIGDEVKDKYENKLETAMTELFYSENATITYNRFKDVAKDVVDENLPGWRQVALLLVYGQRAAWRAVESGHHGIGDLVDNTARLLAESAAGFIIQQGGWVKAIEHRDSVLTSKQQIDKLNRPGATYFNLNPFEVLDIDPETSLADIKKRYRQMSILVHPDKNQDDVDRAQKAFEAVNKAYKTLENEEGMKRCKEIIDEAKSRVDDMIKQKRKQLKKEGKPLDVPEDEPEKKKHAVYVQTCKLFADLERMRIERETREMHERKRKAEEEEVEEEKKKTEKEWQKNFEESRAGRVDSWRTFKTGNKKSKNKGMFRPPKPKLEKR
;
A
#
# COMPACT_ATOMS: atom_id res chain seq x y z
N ILE A 1 32.87 -27.36 -29.86
CA ILE A 1 32.89 -26.28 -28.83
C ILE A 1 31.52 -26.28 -28.19
N SER A 2 31.38 -27.00 -27.07
CA SER A 2 30.13 -27.07 -26.33
C SER A 2 29.86 -25.71 -25.68
N PRO A 3 28.63 -25.17 -25.75
CA PRO A 3 28.33 -23.88 -25.16
C PRO A 3 28.43 -24.00 -23.63
N VAL A 4 29.38 -23.25 -23.06
CA VAL A 4 29.51 -23.07 -21.62
C VAL A 4 28.30 -22.26 -21.17
N TYR A 5 27.29 -22.93 -20.62
CA TYR A 5 26.20 -22.25 -19.94
C TYR A 5 26.73 -21.64 -18.64
N SER A 6 26.88 -20.32 -18.65
CA SER A 6 27.14 -19.54 -17.43
C SER A 6 25.91 -19.64 -16.51
N PRO A 7 26.07 -20.03 -15.24
CA PRO A 7 24.96 -20.23 -14.29
C PRO A 7 24.20 -18.93 -13.94
N PHE A 8 24.65 -17.77 -14.43
CA PHE A 8 24.10 -16.45 -14.09
C PHE A 8 23.15 -15.85 -15.14
N LEU A 9 22.92 -16.50 -16.27
CA LEU A 9 22.08 -15.96 -17.36
C LEU A 9 21.05 -16.97 -17.88
N ILE A 10 20.30 -17.60 -16.97
CA ILE A 10 19.11 -18.35 -17.36
C ILE A 10 17.97 -17.33 -17.56
N PRO A 11 17.27 -17.32 -18.70
CA PRO A 11 16.08 -16.48 -18.87
C PRO A 11 15.08 -16.76 -17.73
N LEU A 12 14.45 -15.71 -17.21
CA LEU A 12 13.39 -15.80 -16.19
C LEU A 12 12.20 -16.54 -16.81
N THR A 13 12.15 -17.84 -16.55
CA THR A 13 11.01 -18.69 -16.87
C THR A 13 10.35 -19.04 -15.55
N PRO A 14 9.04 -19.34 -15.52
CA PRO A 14 8.37 -19.79 -14.31
C PRO A 14 9.09 -20.97 -13.64
N GLN A 15 9.74 -21.82 -14.43
CA GLN A 15 10.53 -22.94 -13.94
C GLN A 15 11.81 -22.50 -13.21
N SER A 16 12.52 -21.48 -13.72
CA SER A 16 13.75 -20.98 -13.08
C SER A 16 13.47 -20.21 -11.79
N GLU A 17 12.29 -19.60 -11.65
CA GLU A 17 11.83 -18.97 -10.40
C GLU A 17 11.41 -20.00 -9.35
N ALA A 18 10.60 -21.00 -9.73
CA ALA A 18 10.24 -22.11 -8.83
C ALA A 18 11.50 -22.80 -8.26
N ALA A 19 12.53 -23.00 -9.10
CA ALA A 19 13.81 -23.56 -8.68
C ALA A 19 14.52 -22.70 -7.63
N LYS A 20 14.57 -21.37 -7.81
CA LYS A 20 15.17 -20.43 -6.82
C LYS A 20 14.43 -20.47 -5.47
N ILE A 21 13.10 -20.54 -5.49
CA ILE A 21 12.29 -20.61 -4.28
C ILE A 21 12.56 -21.91 -3.52
N LEU A 22 12.56 -23.03 -4.22
CA LEU A 22 12.83 -24.34 -3.63
C LEU A 22 14.25 -24.42 -3.08
N ALA A 23 15.23 -23.79 -3.75
CA ALA A 23 16.60 -23.70 -3.24
C ALA A 23 16.64 -22.97 -1.88
N ARG A 24 15.97 -21.82 -1.77
CA ARG A 24 15.92 -21.07 -0.50
C ARG A 24 15.20 -21.81 0.62
N ILE A 25 14.06 -22.45 0.32
CA ILE A 25 13.37 -23.31 1.29
C ILE A 25 14.29 -24.47 1.68
N GLY A 26 14.99 -25.03 0.70
CA GLY A 26 16.02 -26.06 0.86
C GLY A 26 17.10 -25.64 1.85
N ASP A 27 17.64 -24.43 1.73
CA ASP A 27 18.61 -23.89 2.68
C ASP A 27 18.04 -23.83 4.11
N GLU A 28 16.78 -23.37 4.27
CA GLU A 28 16.12 -23.32 5.59
C GLU A 28 15.92 -24.72 6.22
N VAL A 29 15.56 -25.74 5.44
CA VAL A 29 15.38 -27.10 5.97
C VAL A 29 16.69 -27.86 6.11
N LYS A 30 17.69 -27.60 5.25
CA LYS A 30 18.98 -28.29 5.30
C LYS A 30 19.60 -28.24 6.69
N ASP A 31 19.69 -27.05 7.28
CA ASP A 31 20.29 -26.87 8.61
C ASP A 31 19.56 -27.65 9.71
N LYS A 32 18.22 -27.71 9.64
CA LYS A 32 17.41 -28.41 10.64
C LYS A 32 17.49 -29.93 10.51
N TYR A 33 17.66 -30.44 9.29
CA TYR A 33 17.63 -31.88 8.97
C TYR A 33 19.03 -32.46 8.69
N GLU A 34 20.10 -31.68 8.93
CA GLU A 34 21.48 -32.03 8.59
C GLU A 34 21.91 -33.40 9.13
N ASN A 35 21.62 -33.70 10.40
CA ASN A 35 21.96 -34.99 11.02
C ASN A 35 21.29 -36.18 10.31
N LYS A 36 20.01 -36.02 9.92
CA LYS A 36 19.28 -37.06 9.18
C LYS A 36 19.84 -37.22 7.77
N LEU A 37 20.14 -36.10 7.11
CA LEU A 37 20.74 -36.09 5.78
C LEU A 37 22.11 -36.79 5.77
N GLU A 38 22.99 -36.50 6.74
CA GLU A 38 24.31 -37.14 6.84
C GLU A 38 24.22 -38.63 7.18
N THR A 39 23.29 -39.02 8.05
CA THR A 39 23.04 -40.45 8.36
C THR A 39 22.61 -41.18 7.09
N ALA A 40 21.68 -40.61 6.34
CA ALA A 40 21.21 -41.15 5.07
C ALA A 40 22.34 -41.25 4.03
N MET A 41 23.22 -40.24 3.93
CA MET A 41 24.38 -40.32 3.03
C MET A 41 25.33 -41.45 3.42
N THR A 42 25.57 -41.63 4.72
CA THR A 42 26.47 -42.69 5.23
C THR A 42 25.94 -44.07 4.87
N GLU A 43 24.62 -44.28 4.99
CA GLU A 43 23.97 -45.54 4.62
C GLU A 43 23.94 -45.78 3.11
N LEU A 44 23.62 -44.74 2.34
CA LEU A 44 23.53 -44.81 0.88
C LEU A 44 24.88 -45.14 0.24
N PHE A 45 25.97 -44.62 0.81
CA PHE A 45 27.33 -44.77 0.30
C PHE A 45 28.20 -45.76 1.10
N TYR A 46 27.62 -46.56 2.00
CA TYR A 46 28.36 -47.55 2.82
C TYR A 46 29.20 -48.55 1.98
N SER A 47 28.85 -48.76 0.71
CA SER A 47 29.51 -49.70 -0.20
C SER A 47 30.21 -48.97 -1.35
N GLU A 48 31.54 -48.91 -1.32
CA GLU A 48 32.38 -48.10 -2.24
C GLU A 48 32.26 -48.44 -3.74
N ASN A 49 31.63 -49.57 -4.13
CA ASN A 49 31.56 -50.02 -5.53
C ASN A 49 30.15 -50.40 -6.03
N ALA A 50 29.09 -50.14 -5.26
CA ALA A 50 27.73 -50.52 -5.67
C ALA A 50 27.04 -49.38 -6.42
N THR A 51 26.37 -49.70 -7.54
CA THR A 51 25.47 -48.76 -8.20
C THR A 51 24.26 -48.46 -7.30
N ILE A 52 23.91 -47.19 -7.17
CA ILE A 52 22.78 -46.77 -6.34
C ILE A 52 21.49 -46.99 -7.13
N THR A 53 20.79 -48.07 -6.82
CA THR A 53 19.49 -48.38 -7.42
C THR A 53 18.39 -47.48 -6.85
N TYR A 54 17.32 -47.25 -7.62
CA TYR A 54 16.17 -46.46 -7.18
C TYR A 54 15.56 -46.98 -5.87
N ASN A 55 15.43 -48.31 -5.72
CA ASN A 55 14.83 -48.92 -4.53
C ASN A 55 15.66 -48.59 -3.28
N ARG A 56 16.99 -48.73 -3.36
CA ARG A 56 17.88 -48.37 -2.24
C ARG A 56 17.82 -46.87 -1.95
N PHE A 57 17.86 -46.03 -2.98
CA PHE A 57 17.74 -44.58 -2.85
C PHE A 57 16.43 -44.15 -2.16
N LYS A 58 15.31 -44.79 -2.54
CA LYS A 58 13.98 -44.56 -1.99
C LYS A 58 13.84 -45.07 -0.55
N ASP A 59 14.39 -46.24 -0.25
CA ASP A 59 14.30 -46.80 1.10
C ASP A 59 15.02 -45.93 2.11
N VAL A 60 16.25 -45.49 1.82
CA VAL A 60 17.01 -44.55 2.65
C VAL A 60 16.31 -43.19 2.76
N ALA A 61 15.62 -42.74 1.70
CA ALA A 61 14.89 -41.48 1.73
C ALA A 61 13.74 -41.47 2.76
N LYS A 62 13.18 -42.63 3.13
CA LYS A 62 12.09 -42.71 4.13
C LYS A 62 12.51 -42.21 5.50
N ASP A 63 13.79 -42.38 5.87
CA ASP A 63 14.32 -41.93 7.16
C ASP A 63 14.58 -40.41 7.19
N VAL A 64 14.71 -39.80 6.00
CA VAL A 64 14.82 -38.34 5.82
C VAL A 64 13.44 -37.69 5.80
N VAL A 65 12.43 -38.38 5.27
CA VAL A 65 11.05 -37.88 5.19
C VAL A 65 10.49 -37.60 6.59
N ASP A 66 9.83 -36.46 6.75
CA ASP A 66 9.18 -36.07 8.00
C ASP A 66 7.70 -35.80 7.74
N GLU A 67 6.84 -36.69 8.23
CA GLU A 67 5.39 -36.59 8.06
C GLU A 67 4.79 -35.32 8.69
N ASN A 68 5.49 -34.70 9.65
CA ASN A 68 5.08 -33.46 10.29
C ASN A 68 5.58 -32.21 9.57
N LEU A 69 6.37 -32.37 8.50
CA LEU A 69 6.92 -31.24 7.75
C LEU A 69 5.92 -30.77 6.68
N PRO A 70 5.61 -29.46 6.62
CA PRO A 70 4.57 -28.94 5.73
C PRO A 70 4.97 -29.06 4.26
N GLY A 71 3.99 -29.35 3.40
CA GLY A 71 4.15 -29.84 2.02
C GLY A 71 5.33 -29.30 1.19
N TRP A 72 5.48 -27.97 1.00
CA TRP A 72 6.59 -27.43 0.20
C TRP A 72 7.97 -27.57 0.86
N ARG A 73 8.03 -27.60 2.20
CA ARG A 73 9.28 -27.88 2.93
C ARG A 73 9.67 -29.35 2.77
N GLN A 74 8.70 -30.26 2.72
CA GLN A 74 8.93 -31.68 2.44
C GLN A 74 9.44 -31.89 1.01
N VAL A 75 8.87 -31.20 0.02
CA VAL A 75 9.37 -31.19 -1.37
C VAL A 75 10.82 -30.69 -1.44
N ALA A 76 11.12 -29.58 -0.77
CA ALA A 76 12.47 -29.03 -0.73
C ALA A 76 13.46 -29.97 -0.02
N LEU A 77 13.07 -30.62 1.08
CA LEU A 77 13.90 -31.58 1.79
C LEU A 77 14.29 -32.79 0.90
N LEU A 78 13.35 -33.29 0.10
CA LEU A 78 13.63 -34.36 -0.87
C LEU A 78 14.58 -33.91 -1.98
N LEU A 79 14.47 -32.67 -2.44
CA LEU A 79 15.41 -32.08 -3.40
C LEU A 79 16.81 -31.92 -2.79
N VAL A 80 16.90 -31.47 -1.53
CA VAL A 80 18.16 -31.35 -0.78
C VAL A 80 18.81 -32.72 -0.57
N TYR A 81 18.02 -33.76 -0.27
CA TYR A 81 18.50 -35.14 -0.18
C TYR A 81 19.14 -35.60 -1.50
N GLY A 82 18.45 -35.40 -2.62
CA GLY A 82 18.99 -35.73 -3.95
C GLY A 82 20.25 -34.94 -4.30
N GLN A 83 20.27 -33.63 -4.01
CA GLN A 83 21.44 -32.77 -4.21
C GLN A 83 22.64 -33.25 -3.38
N ARG A 84 22.42 -33.60 -2.10
CA ARG A 84 23.48 -34.08 -1.22
C ARG A 84 24.02 -35.43 -1.69
N ALA A 85 23.15 -36.33 -2.13
CA ALA A 85 23.57 -37.60 -2.71
C ALA A 85 24.42 -37.40 -3.98
N ALA A 86 24.02 -36.49 -4.86
CA ALA A 86 24.79 -36.15 -6.05
C ALA A 86 26.17 -35.56 -5.71
N TRP A 87 26.25 -34.66 -4.72
CA TRP A 87 27.53 -34.11 -4.23
C TRP A 87 28.41 -35.20 -3.61
N ARG A 88 27.86 -36.07 -2.75
CA ARG A 88 28.63 -37.16 -2.15
C ARG A 88 29.16 -38.15 -3.17
N ALA A 89 28.39 -38.45 -4.22
CA ALA A 89 28.85 -39.28 -5.33
C ALA A 89 30.06 -38.66 -6.05
N VAL A 90 30.07 -37.33 -6.23
CA VAL A 90 31.22 -36.61 -6.81
C VAL A 90 32.44 -36.67 -5.89
N GLU A 91 32.26 -36.43 -4.59
CA GLU A 91 33.37 -36.43 -3.61
C GLU A 91 34.05 -37.80 -3.48
N SER A 92 33.26 -38.88 -3.57
CA SER A 92 33.73 -40.26 -3.41
C SER A 92 34.16 -40.93 -4.72
N GLY A 93 34.02 -40.25 -5.86
CA GLY A 93 34.39 -40.78 -7.18
C GLY A 93 33.40 -41.79 -7.77
N HIS A 94 32.18 -41.87 -7.22
CA HIS A 94 31.12 -42.72 -7.80
C HIS A 94 30.63 -42.18 -9.15
N HIS A 95 30.43 -43.10 -10.09
CA HIS A 95 29.81 -42.82 -11.38
C HIS A 95 28.28 -43.01 -11.31
N GLY A 96 27.52 -42.32 -12.16
CA GLY A 96 26.04 -42.41 -12.18
C GLY A 96 25.31 -41.22 -11.53
N ILE A 97 25.91 -40.02 -11.53
CA ILE A 97 25.24 -38.80 -11.04
C ILE A 97 23.91 -38.55 -11.79
N GLY A 98 23.85 -38.86 -13.09
CA GLY A 98 22.62 -38.78 -13.88
C GLY A 98 21.50 -39.66 -13.30
N ASP A 99 21.83 -40.89 -12.90
CA ASP A 99 20.88 -41.82 -12.28
C ASP A 99 20.36 -41.28 -10.94
N LEU A 100 21.17 -40.54 -10.16
CA LEU A 100 20.74 -39.91 -8.92
C LEU A 100 19.75 -38.76 -9.15
N VAL A 101 19.95 -37.97 -10.21
CA VAL A 101 19.01 -36.91 -10.61
C VAL A 101 17.67 -37.53 -11.01
N ASP A 102 17.71 -38.60 -11.82
CA ASP A 102 16.52 -39.32 -12.26
C ASP A 102 15.80 -40.01 -11.08
N ASN A 103 16.57 -40.61 -10.16
CA ASN A 103 16.02 -41.19 -8.92
C ASN A 103 15.35 -40.12 -8.05
N THR A 104 15.92 -38.93 -7.95
CA THR A 104 15.33 -37.80 -7.20
C THR A 104 14.03 -37.33 -7.86
N ALA A 105 14.03 -37.18 -9.18
CA ALA A 105 12.83 -36.81 -9.93
C ALA A 105 11.71 -37.85 -9.77
N ARG A 106 12.06 -39.14 -9.84
CA ARG A 106 11.11 -40.25 -9.64
C ARG A 106 10.56 -40.29 -8.21
N LEU A 107 11.41 -40.09 -7.21
CA LEU A 107 11.00 -40.03 -5.80
C LEU A 107 10.02 -38.89 -5.56
N LEU A 108 10.29 -37.70 -6.11
CA LEU A 108 9.38 -36.55 -6.04
C LEU A 108 8.05 -36.82 -6.75
N ALA A 109 8.08 -37.49 -7.91
CA ALA A 109 6.88 -37.86 -8.63
C ALA A 109 6.00 -38.81 -7.80
N GLU A 110 6.60 -39.79 -7.10
CA GLU A 110 5.85 -40.77 -6.29
C GLU A 110 5.35 -40.18 -4.96
N SER A 111 6.13 -39.32 -4.30
CA SER A 111 5.84 -38.83 -2.95
C SER A 111 5.11 -37.48 -2.91
N ALA A 112 5.31 -36.62 -3.91
CA ALA A 112 4.87 -35.23 -3.85
C ALA A 112 4.05 -34.77 -5.05
N ALA A 113 3.95 -35.53 -6.15
CA ALA A 113 3.20 -35.08 -7.33
C ALA A 113 1.73 -34.77 -7.02
N GLY A 114 1.06 -35.61 -6.20
CA GLY A 114 -0.32 -35.36 -5.79
C GLY A 114 -0.49 -34.03 -5.07
N PHE A 115 0.41 -33.74 -4.11
CA PHE A 115 0.45 -32.46 -3.41
C PHE A 115 0.71 -31.30 -4.38
N ILE A 116 1.72 -31.40 -5.25
CA ILE A 116 2.10 -30.34 -6.20
C ILE A 116 0.92 -30.04 -7.14
N ILE A 117 0.24 -31.06 -7.66
CA ILE A 117 -0.92 -30.91 -8.53
C ILE A 117 -2.10 -30.28 -7.78
N GLN A 118 -2.37 -30.72 -6.54
CA GLN A 118 -3.43 -30.14 -5.70
C GLN A 118 -3.19 -28.66 -5.41
N GLN A 119 -1.94 -28.25 -5.23
CA GLN A 119 -1.55 -26.84 -5.06
C GLN A 119 -1.55 -26.05 -6.39
N GLY A 120 -1.90 -26.68 -7.52
CA GLY A 120 -2.01 -26.06 -8.85
C GLY A 120 -0.69 -25.99 -9.62
N GLY A 121 0.24 -26.89 -9.32
CA GLY A 121 1.51 -27.05 -10.02
C GLY A 121 2.61 -26.13 -9.52
N TRP A 122 3.81 -26.31 -10.09
CA TRP A 122 5.01 -25.52 -9.74
C TRP A 122 4.82 -24.02 -9.90
N VAL A 123 3.99 -23.58 -10.85
CA VAL A 123 3.73 -22.16 -11.13
C VAL A 123 2.89 -21.49 -10.03
N LYS A 124 1.95 -22.20 -9.39
CA LYS A 124 1.18 -21.65 -8.26
C LYS A 124 1.96 -21.60 -6.94
N ALA A 125 3.00 -22.43 -6.81
CA ALA A 125 3.96 -22.35 -5.71
C ALA A 125 4.68 -20.99 -5.69
N ILE A 126 4.92 -20.45 -6.89
CA ILE A 126 5.46 -19.10 -7.13
C ILE A 126 4.42 -18.07 -6.69
N GLU A 127 3.15 -18.17 -7.12
CA GLU A 127 2.09 -17.22 -6.74
C GLU A 127 1.84 -17.12 -5.22
N HIS A 128 2.09 -18.20 -4.46
CA HIS A 128 1.90 -18.23 -3.00
C HIS A 128 2.96 -17.45 -2.21
N ARG A 129 4.12 -17.14 -2.81
CA ARG A 129 5.17 -16.29 -2.21
C ARG A 129 5.49 -15.03 -3.01
N ASP A 130 5.28 -15.04 -4.32
CA ASP A 130 5.69 -13.95 -5.21
C ASP A 130 4.56 -12.96 -5.55
N SER A 131 3.36 -13.09 -4.95
CA SER A 131 2.30 -12.08 -5.17
C SER A 131 1.90 -11.25 -3.95
N VAL A 132 2.35 -11.56 -2.73
CA VAL A 132 1.79 -10.86 -1.57
C VAL A 132 2.67 -10.87 -0.33
N LEU A 133 2.92 -9.69 0.22
CA LEU A 133 3.09 -9.50 1.66
C LEU A 133 2.12 -10.41 2.43
N THR A 134 2.56 -11.03 3.54
CA THR A 134 1.64 -11.72 4.46
C THR A 134 0.51 -10.79 4.89
N SER A 135 -0.64 -11.32 5.32
CA SER A 135 -1.77 -10.49 5.78
C SER A 135 -1.33 -9.38 6.75
N LYS A 136 -0.45 -9.72 7.71
CA LYS A 136 0.15 -8.76 8.65
C LYS A 136 1.00 -7.70 7.94
N GLN A 137 1.90 -8.10 7.05
CA GLN A 137 2.72 -7.15 6.30
C GLN A 137 1.87 -6.24 5.42
N GLN A 138 0.79 -6.74 4.80
CA GLN A 138 -0.09 -5.93 3.95
C GLN A 138 -0.86 -4.90 4.78
N ILE A 139 -1.34 -5.31 5.95
CA ILE A 139 -1.94 -4.41 6.93
C ILE A 139 -0.93 -3.35 7.37
N ASP A 140 0.32 -3.74 7.68
CA ASP A 140 1.38 -2.81 8.08
C ASP A 140 1.76 -1.85 6.94
N LYS A 141 1.84 -2.31 5.69
CA LYS A 141 2.08 -1.46 4.50
C LYS A 141 0.98 -0.41 4.37
N LEU A 142 -0.28 -0.80 4.48
CA LEU A 142 -1.44 0.08 4.29
C LEU A 142 -1.67 1.00 5.48
N ASN A 143 -1.20 0.65 6.67
CA ASN A 143 -1.30 1.45 7.89
C ASN A 143 0.03 2.12 8.29
N ARG A 144 1.04 2.13 7.41
CA ARG A 144 2.34 2.74 7.68
C ARG A 144 2.20 4.23 8.03
N PRO A 145 3.14 4.82 8.78
CA PRO A 145 3.19 6.26 8.95
C PRO A 145 3.17 6.97 7.57
N GLY A 146 2.26 7.93 7.41
CA GLY A 146 2.03 8.60 6.12
C GLY A 146 1.08 7.86 5.16
N ALA A 147 0.45 6.77 5.58
CA ALA A 147 -0.56 6.03 4.79
C ALA A 147 -1.66 6.93 4.21
N THR A 148 -2.03 8.00 4.91
CA THR A 148 -3.00 8.99 4.42
C THR A 148 -2.61 9.63 3.09
N TYR A 149 -1.30 9.77 2.81
CA TYR A 149 -0.78 10.32 1.57
C TYR A 149 -0.41 9.22 0.58
N PHE A 150 0.17 8.12 1.05
CA PHE A 150 0.57 7.01 0.18
C PHE A 150 -0.64 6.27 -0.42
N ASN A 151 -1.72 6.13 0.34
CA ASN A 151 -2.93 5.44 -0.11
C ASN A 151 -3.82 6.33 -1.00
N LEU A 152 -3.39 7.56 -1.33
CA LEU A 152 -4.07 8.41 -2.30
C LEU A 152 -3.95 7.87 -3.73
N ASN A 153 -2.89 7.12 -4.02
CA ASN A 153 -2.70 6.45 -5.31
C ASN A 153 -3.36 5.06 -5.28
N PRO A 154 -4.47 4.84 -6.02
CA PRO A 154 -5.18 3.56 -5.99
C PRO A 154 -4.38 2.38 -6.55
N PHE A 155 -3.48 2.65 -7.51
CA PHE A 155 -2.65 1.61 -8.12
C PHE A 155 -1.60 1.06 -7.13
N GLU A 156 -1.07 1.92 -6.27
CA GLU A 156 -0.10 1.56 -5.22
C GLU A 156 -0.76 0.75 -4.10
N VAL A 157 -2.01 1.07 -3.76
CA VAL A 157 -2.80 0.34 -2.76
C VAL A 157 -3.08 -1.09 -3.21
N LEU A 158 -3.39 -1.28 -4.49
CA LEU A 158 -3.67 -2.59 -5.08
C LEU A 158 -2.42 -3.33 -5.57
N ASP A 159 -1.24 -2.70 -5.58
CA ASP A 159 -0.01 -3.23 -6.16
C ASP A 159 -0.20 -3.66 -7.63
N ILE A 160 -0.63 -2.71 -8.47
CA ILE A 160 -0.89 -2.93 -9.89
C ILE A 160 -0.24 -1.84 -10.75
N ASP A 161 0.03 -2.17 -12.02
CA ASP A 161 0.48 -1.19 -13.00
C ASP A 161 -0.71 -0.33 -13.49
N PRO A 162 -0.52 0.97 -13.77
CA PRO A 162 -1.55 1.84 -14.35
C PRO A 162 -2.16 1.35 -15.68
N GLU A 163 -1.43 0.52 -16.43
CA GLU A 163 -1.88 -0.08 -17.70
C GLU A 163 -2.62 -1.42 -17.51
N THR A 164 -2.84 -1.85 -16.26
CA THR A 164 -3.55 -3.10 -15.94
C THR A 164 -5.01 -3.05 -16.37
N SER A 165 -5.53 -4.14 -16.91
CA SER A 165 -6.93 -4.25 -17.35
C SER A 165 -7.90 -4.21 -16.17
N LEU A 166 -9.14 -3.71 -16.38
CA LEU A 166 -10.18 -3.69 -15.34
C LEU A 166 -10.48 -5.08 -14.76
N ALA A 167 -10.38 -6.14 -15.57
CA ALA A 167 -10.57 -7.52 -15.13
C ALA A 167 -9.49 -7.94 -14.11
N ASP A 168 -8.24 -7.58 -14.38
CA ASP A 168 -7.11 -7.87 -13.50
C ASP A 168 -7.13 -7.01 -12.23
N ILE A 169 -7.56 -5.75 -12.33
CA ILE A 169 -7.81 -4.86 -11.18
C ILE A 169 -8.82 -5.52 -10.22
N LYS A 170 -9.92 -6.05 -10.76
CA LYS A 170 -10.94 -6.76 -9.97
C LYS A 170 -10.40 -8.05 -9.34
N LYS A 171 -9.58 -8.80 -10.06
CA LYS A 171 -8.90 -10.00 -9.52
C LYS A 171 -7.99 -9.63 -8.37
N ARG A 172 -7.18 -8.58 -8.52
CA ARG A 172 -6.25 -8.11 -7.50
C ARG A 172 -6.96 -7.54 -6.27
N TYR A 173 -8.04 -6.79 -6.47
CA TYR A 173 -8.91 -6.33 -5.37
C TYR A 173 -9.43 -7.50 -4.53
N ARG A 174 -9.91 -8.58 -5.16
CA ARG A 174 -10.40 -9.77 -4.44
C ARG A 174 -9.30 -10.43 -3.62
N GLN A 175 -8.11 -10.59 -4.19
CA GLN A 175 -6.96 -11.14 -3.48
C GLN A 175 -6.61 -10.27 -2.27
N MET A 176 -6.44 -8.96 -2.49
CA MET A 176 -6.05 -8.00 -1.45
C MET A 176 -7.08 -7.94 -0.33
N SER A 177 -8.36 -7.91 -0.69
CA SER A 177 -9.49 -7.89 0.25
C SER A 177 -9.49 -9.10 1.18
N ILE A 178 -9.20 -10.30 0.67
CA ILE A 178 -9.13 -11.52 1.47
C ILE A 178 -8.00 -11.43 2.51
N LEU A 179 -6.87 -10.85 2.12
CA LEU A 179 -5.68 -10.75 2.97
C LEU A 179 -5.88 -9.79 4.13
N VAL A 180 -6.53 -8.65 3.87
CA VAL A 180 -6.72 -7.59 4.89
C VAL A 180 -8.09 -7.66 5.57
N HIS A 181 -8.92 -8.67 5.29
CA HIS A 181 -10.27 -8.77 5.85
C HIS A 181 -10.23 -8.94 7.38
N PRO A 182 -11.05 -8.22 8.17
CA PRO A 182 -11.06 -8.33 9.63
C PRO A 182 -11.39 -9.75 10.14
N ASP A 183 -12.29 -10.47 9.47
CA ASP A 183 -12.67 -11.84 9.85
C ASP A 183 -11.50 -12.84 9.82
N LYS A 184 -10.53 -12.63 8.91
CA LYS A 184 -9.33 -13.47 8.78
C LYS A 184 -8.15 -12.99 9.63
N ASN A 185 -8.24 -11.78 10.19
CA ASN A 185 -7.21 -11.12 10.98
C ASN A 185 -7.78 -10.74 12.36
N GLN A 186 -8.34 -11.71 13.07
CA GLN A 186 -9.03 -11.50 14.35
C GLN A 186 -8.09 -10.99 15.45
N ASP A 187 -6.78 -11.26 15.33
CA ASP A 187 -5.76 -10.73 16.22
C ASP A 187 -5.62 -9.19 16.13
N ASP A 188 -6.13 -8.57 15.06
CA ASP A 188 -5.84 -7.18 14.69
C ASP A 188 -6.96 -6.54 13.87
N VAL A 189 -8.19 -6.67 14.37
CA VAL A 189 -9.42 -6.28 13.68
C VAL A 189 -9.42 -4.81 13.26
N ASP A 190 -8.98 -3.89 14.14
CA ASP A 190 -9.02 -2.45 13.86
C ASP A 190 -8.06 -2.04 12.73
N ARG A 191 -6.84 -2.59 12.71
CA ARG A 191 -5.87 -2.30 11.65
C ARG A 191 -6.28 -2.98 10.35
N ALA A 192 -6.80 -4.21 10.43
CA ALA A 192 -7.35 -4.92 9.28
C ALA A 192 -8.51 -4.15 8.64
N GLN A 193 -9.44 -3.63 9.44
CA GLN A 193 -10.57 -2.82 8.97
C GLN A 193 -10.11 -1.56 8.23
N LYS A 194 -9.15 -0.81 8.80
CA LYS A 194 -8.57 0.38 8.14
C LYS A 194 -7.89 0.05 6.81
N ALA A 195 -7.14 -1.05 6.77
CA ALA A 195 -6.48 -1.51 5.56
C ALA A 195 -7.50 -1.94 4.49
N PHE A 196 -8.55 -2.66 4.90
CA PHE A 196 -9.66 -3.06 4.03
C PHE A 196 -10.40 -1.86 3.44
N GLU A 197 -10.67 -0.83 4.25
CA GLU A 197 -11.29 0.41 3.78
C GLU A 197 -10.43 1.12 2.73
N ALA A 198 -9.10 1.17 2.91
CA ALA A 198 -8.19 1.73 1.92
C ALA A 198 -8.24 0.95 0.58
N VAL A 199 -8.20 -0.39 0.64
CA VAL A 199 -8.28 -1.27 -0.53
C VAL A 199 -9.62 -1.10 -1.26
N ASN A 200 -10.72 -1.04 -0.51
CA ASN A 200 -12.06 -0.84 -1.07
C ASN A 200 -12.22 0.55 -1.71
N LYS A 201 -11.69 1.60 -1.06
CA LYS A 201 -11.68 2.96 -1.62
C LYS A 201 -10.90 3.01 -2.93
N ALA A 202 -9.71 2.41 -2.97
CA ALA A 202 -8.89 2.33 -4.18
C ALA A 202 -9.62 1.64 -5.33
N TYR A 203 -10.22 0.46 -5.07
CA TYR A 203 -10.99 -0.26 -6.08
C TYR A 203 -12.17 0.56 -6.61
N LYS A 204 -12.96 1.20 -5.73
CA LYS A 204 -14.09 2.05 -6.15
C LYS A 204 -13.65 3.23 -7.02
N THR A 205 -12.48 3.80 -6.75
CA THR A 205 -11.92 4.87 -7.59
C THR A 205 -11.54 4.37 -8.99
N LEU A 206 -10.99 3.16 -9.10
CA LEU A 206 -10.58 2.57 -10.38
C LEU A 206 -11.74 1.91 -11.16
N GLU A 207 -12.79 1.48 -10.46
CA GLU A 207 -14.02 0.93 -11.07
C GLU A 207 -14.82 2.03 -11.77
N ASN A 208 -14.77 3.27 -11.27
CA ASN A 208 -15.37 4.43 -11.94
C ASN A 208 -14.46 4.92 -13.09
N GLU A 209 -14.98 4.97 -14.31
CA GLU A 209 -14.26 5.45 -15.50
C GLU A 209 -13.66 6.85 -15.32
N GLU A 210 -14.40 7.78 -14.70
CA GLU A 210 -13.90 9.15 -14.43
C GLU A 210 -12.81 9.16 -13.36
N GLY A 211 -12.91 8.27 -12.37
CA GLY A 211 -11.89 8.12 -11.33
C GLY A 211 -10.60 7.53 -11.91
N MET A 212 -10.73 6.47 -12.69
CA MET A 212 -9.64 5.82 -13.42
C MET A 212 -8.94 6.81 -14.36
N LYS A 213 -9.71 7.57 -15.15
CA LYS A 213 -9.18 8.59 -16.06
C LYS A 213 -8.37 9.65 -15.31
N ARG A 214 -8.91 10.23 -14.23
CA ARG A 214 -8.18 11.23 -13.42
C ARG A 214 -6.88 10.66 -12.83
N CYS A 215 -6.91 9.42 -12.35
CA CYS A 215 -5.70 8.78 -11.82
C CYS A 215 -4.63 8.59 -12.91
N LYS A 216 -5.04 8.21 -14.13
CA LYS A 216 -4.12 8.11 -15.29
C LYS A 216 -3.56 9.47 -15.71
N GLU A 217 -4.39 10.51 -15.76
CA GLU A 217 -3.94 11.88 -16.08
C GLU A 217 -2.85 12.37 -15.11
N ILE A 218 -3.01 12.10 -13.81
CA ILE A 218 -2.00 12.42 -12.79
C ILE A 218 -0.67 11.68 -13.05
N ILE A 219 -0.75 10.41 -13.44
CA ILE A 219 0.43 9.59 -13.73
C ILE A 219 1.13 10.06 -15.00
N ASP A 220 0.37 10.44 -16.02
CA ASP A 220 0.94 10.95 -17.27
C ASP A 220 1.56 12.34 -17.06
N GLU A 221 0.96 13.19 -16.23
CA GLU A 221 1.59 14.43 -15.78
C GLU A 221 2.90 14.17 -15.02
N ALA A 222 2.94 13.15 -14.15
CA ALA A 222 4.16 12.76 -13.46
C ALA A 222 5.26 12.32 -14.42
N LYS A 223 4.92 11.48 -15.42
CA LYS A 223 5.84 11.05 -16.48
C LYS A 223 6.39 12.26 -17.24
N SER A 224 5.53 13.18 -17.66
CA SER A 224 5.94 14.40 -18.37
C SER A 224 6.89 15.27 -17.54
N ARG A 225 6.59 15.48 -16.25
CA ARG A 225 7.46 16.25 -15.35
C ARG A 225 8.84 15.61 -15.17
N VAL A 226 8.89 14.29 -15.05
CA VAL A 226 10.17 13.56 -14.95
C VAL A 226 10.95 13.65 -16.26
N ASP A 227 10.29 13.49 -17.40
CA ASP A 227 10.94 13.62 -18.71
C ASP A 227 11.50 15.03 -18.92
N ASP A 228 10.76 16.07 -18.53
CA ASP A 228 11.23 17.45 -18.62
C ASP A 228 12.37 17.75 -17.65
N MET A 229 12.34 17.20 -16.44
CA MET A 229 13.45 17.26 -15.49
C MET A 229 14.71 16.62 -16.07
N ILE A 230 14.60 15.43 -16.69
CA ILE A 230 15.73 14.74 -17.34
C ILE A 230 16.28 15.59 -18.50
N LYS A 231 15.41 16.15 -19.35
CA LYS A 231 15.82 17.05 -20.45
C LYS A 231 16.57 18.27 -19.92
N GLN A 232 16.09 18.88 -18.83
CA GLN A 232 16.74 20.04 -18.20
C GLN A 232 18.11 19.69 -17.63
N LYS A 233 18.23 18.57 -16.90
CA LYS A 233 19.51 18.05 -16.37
C LYS A 233 20.52 17.83 -17.50
N ARG A 234 20.12 17.17 -18.59
CA ARG A 234 20.97 16.96 -19.77
C ARG A 234 21.43 18.28 -20.40
N LYS A 235 20.53 19.27 -20.52
CA LYS A 235 20.86 20.60 -21.05
C LYS A 235 21.87 21.33 -20.16
N GLN A 236 21.78 21.16 -18.84
CA GLN A 236 22.72 21.76 -17.89
C GLN A 236 24.08 21.08 -17.93
N LEU A 237 24.15 19.74 -17.94
CA LEU A 237 25.41 18.99 -18.10
C LEU A 237 26.14 19.37 -19.39
N LYS A 238 25.39 19.58 -20.48
CA LYS A 238 25.95 20.07 -21.76
C LYS A 238 26.57 21.47 -21.64
N LYS A 239 25.95 22.38 -20.87
CA LYS A 239 26.51 23.72 -20.62
C LYS A 239 27.76 23.68 -19.74
N GLU A 240 27.81 22.74 -18.80
CA GLU A 240 28.94 22.55 -17.88
C GLU A 240 30.08 21.71 -18.46
N GLY A 241 29.95 21.22 -19.72
CA GLY A 241 30.96 20.40 -20.38
C GLY A 241 31.16 19.00 -19.76
N LYS A 242 30.21 18.54 -18.95
CA LYS A 242 30.25 17.22 -18.29
C LYS A 242 29.62 16.13 -19.17
N PRO A 243 29.94 14.84 -18.94
CA PRO A 243 29.25 13.73 -19.60
C PRO A 243 27.72 13.84 -19.44
N LEU A 244 26.98 13.54 -20.52
CA LEU A 244 25.52 13.64 -20.57
C LEU A 244 24.79 12.48 -19.86
N ASP A 245 25.56 11.61 -19.22
CA ASP A 245 25.04 10.42 -18.54
C ASP A 245 24.25 10.86 -17.30
N VAL A 246 22.97 10.53 -17.28
CA VAL A 246 22.06 10.86 -16.19
C VAL A 246 21.67 9.55 -15.50
N PRO A 247 21.73 9.44 -14.16
CA PRO A 247 21.35 8.20 -13.45
C PRO A 247 19.97 7.65 -13.85
N GLU A 248 19.04 8.52 -14.23
CA GLU A 248 17.70 8.21 -14.72
C GLU A 248 17.64 7.64 -16.16
N ASP A 249 18.79 7.41 -16.81
CA ASP A 249 18.90 6.68 -18.08
C ASP A 249 18.74 5.17 -17.88
N GLU A 250 18.98 4.67 -16.66
CA GLU A 250 18.58 3.32 -16.27
C GLU A 250 17.06 3.24 -16.10
N PRO A 251 16.39 2.25 -16.72
CA PRO A 251 14.93 2.15 -16.72
C PRO A 251 14.31 2.02 -15.33
N GLU A 252 15.01 1.40 -14.37
CA GLU A 252 14.54 1.25 -12.99
C GLU A 252 14.56 2.57 -12.22
N LYS A 253 15.62 3.37 -12.37
CA LYS A 253 15.73 4.69 -11.74
C LYS A 253 14.71 5.67 -12.33
N LYS A 254 14.43 5.59 -13.63
CA LYS A 254 13.33 6.34 -14.25
C LYS A 254 11.97 5.96 -13.68
N LYS A 255 11.68 4.67 -13.56
CA LYS A 255 10.44 4.18 -12.93
C LYS A 255 10.29 4.69 -11.49
N HIS A 256 11.36 4.66 -10.71
CA HIS A 256 11.36 5.19 -9.34
C HIS A 256 11.13 6.70 -9.31
N ALA A 257 11.76 7.47 -10.20
CA ALA A 257 11.55 8.91 -10.30
C ALA A 257 10.09 9.25 -10.65
N VAL A 258 9.49 8.53 -11.60
CA VAL A 258 8.07 8.66 -11.95
C VAL A 258 7.20 8.30 -10.75
N TYR A 259 7.49 7.21 -10.04
CA TYR A 259 6.79 6.83 -8.82
C TYR A 259 6.77 7.94 -7.76
N VAL A 260 7.94 8.50 -7.44
CA VAL A 260 8.07 9.58 -6.45
C VAL A 260 7.28 10.81 -6.89
N GLN A 261 7.37 11.18 -8.18
CA GLN A 261 6.66 12.34 -8.71
C GLN A 261 5.14 12.14 -8.73
N THR A 262 4.67 10.93 -9.03
CA THR A 262 3.25 10.54 -8.95
C THR A 262 2.73 10.67 -7.53
N CYS A 263 3.42 10.09 -6.54
CA CYS A 263 3.03 10.21 -5.13
C CYS A 263 2.94 11.66 -4.68
N LYS A 264 3.89 12.50 -5.10
CA LYS A 264 3.89 13.93 -4.82
C LYS A 264 2.69 14.65 -5.41
N LEU A 265 2.33 14.36 -6.67
CA LEU A 265 1.16 14.94 -7.32
C LEU A 265 -0.15 14.59 -6.64
N PHE A 266 -0.35 13.32 -6.29
CA PHE A 266 -1.54 12.89 -5.54
C PHE A 266 -1.64 13.62 -4.19
N ALA A 267 -0.53 13.73 -3.46
CA ALA A 267 -0.49 14.46 -2.18
C ALA A 267 -0.74 15.97 -2.35
N ASP A 268 -0.17 16.60 -3.37
CA ASP A 268 -0.37 18.03 -3.67
C ASP A 268 -1.83 18.33 -4.02
N LEU A 269 -2.48 17.48 -4.82
CA LEU A 269 -3.89 17.62 -5.19
C LEU A 269 -4.82 17.44 -3.98
N GLU A 270 -4.55 16.46 -3.11
CA GLU A 270 -5.35 16.27 -1.90
C GLU A 270 -5.17 17.44 -0.92
N ARG A 271 -3.94 17.96 -0.78
CA ARG A 271 -3.69 19.17 0.01
C ARG A 271 -4.48 20.36 -0.53
N MET A 272 -4.46 20.59 -1.84
CA MET A 272 -5.24 21.66 -2.48
C MET A 272 -6.75 21.47 -2.30
N ARG A 273 -7.22 20.21 -2.26
CA ARG A 273 -8.63 19.91 -2.00
C ARG A 273 -9.03 20.25 -0.57
N ILE A 274 -8.26 19.81 0.42
CA ILE A 274 -8.50 20.10 1.84
C ILE A 274 -8.47 21.62 2.08
N GLU A 275 -7.51 22.33 1.48
CA GLU A 275 -7.43 23.78 1.60
C GLU A 275 -8.67 24.50 1.03
N ARG A 276 -9.20 24.01 -0.10
CA ARG A 276 -10.44 24.54 -0.68
C ARG A 276 -11.65 24.27 0.21
N GLU A 277 -11.81 23.04 0.69
CA GLU A 277 -12.93 22.65 1.56
C GLU A 277 -12.91 23.41 2.88
N THR A 278 -11.74 23.59 3.49
CA THR A 278 -11.59 24.41 4.71
C THR A 278 -11.91 25.88 4.45
N ARG A 279 -11.46 26.45 3.33
CA ARG A 279 -11.81 27.83 2.93
C ARG A 279 -13.32 28.00 2.76
N GLU A 280 -13.98 27.11 2.03
CA GLU A 280 -15.43 27.14 1.85
C GLU A 280 -16.19 27.01 3.18
N MET A 281 -15.72 26.15 4.09
CA MET A 281 -16.30 26.00 5.43
C MET A 281 -16.16 27.29 6.25
N HIS A 282 -14.99 27.95 6.21
CA HIS A 282 -14.78 29.23 6.87
C HIS A 282 -15.65 30.34 6.27
N GLU A 283 -15.80 30.38 4.95
CA GLU A 283 -16.69 31.34 4.27
C GLU A 283 -18.16 31.14 4.65
N ARG A 284 -18.64 29.89 4.69
CA ARG A 284 -20.00 29.56 5.13
C ARG A 284 -20.23 29.97 6.58
N LYS A 285 -19.26 29.72 7.45
CA LYS A 285 -19.34 30.12 8.86
C LYS A 285 -19.41 31.64 9.02
N ARG A 286 -18.53 32.37 8.32
CA ARG A 286 -18.56 33.85 8.33
C ARG A 286 -19.88 34.41 7.83
N LYS A 287 -20.42 33.84 6.76
CA LYS A 287 -21.71 34.28 6.21
C LYS A 287 -22.86 34.04 7.20
N ALA A 288 -22.88 32.90 7.88
CA ALA A 288 -23.88 32.61 8.91
C ALA A 288 -23.78 33.58 10.10
N GLU A 289 -22.57 33.89 10.56
CA GLU A 289 -22.33 34.89 11.62
C GLU A 289 -22.77 36.30 11.17
N GLU A 290 -22.48 36.68 9.92
CA GLU A 290 -22.93 37.97 9.35
C GLU A 290 -24.47 38.07 9.26
N GLU A 291 -25.15 37.00 8.84
CA GLU A 291 -26.60 36.91 8.79
C GLU A 291 -27.23 37.00 10.21
N GLU A 292 -26.66 36.32 11.20
CA GLU A 292 -27.11 36.38 12.61
C GLU A 292 -26.98 37.80 13.18
N VAL A 293 -25.82 38.45 12.96
CA VAL A 293 -25.61 39.85 13.38
C VAL A 293 -26.57 40.80 12.67
N GLU A 294 -26.90 40.57 11.40
CA GLU A 294 -27.88 41.39 10.68
C GLU A 294 -29.30 41.18 11.23
N GLU A 295 -29.68 39.95 11.58
CA GLU A 295 -30.94 39.67 12.25
C GLU A 295 -31.04 40.34 13.62
N GLU A 296 -29.96 40.31 14.42
CA GLU A 296 -29.89 41.02 15.70
C GLU A 296 -30.00 42.53 15.52
N LYS A 297 -29.33 43.11 14.52
CA LYS A 297 -29.48 44.53 14.17
C LYS A 297 -30.91 44.86 13.78
N LYS A 298 -31.56 44.02 12.96
CA LYS A 298 -32.97 44.20 12.58
C LYS A 298 -33.91 44.08 13.80
N LYS A 299 -33.64 43.16 14.73
CA LYS A 299 -34.42 43.02 15.97
C LYS A 299 -34.26 44.24 16.86
N THR A 300 -33.03 44.67 17.11
CA THR A 300 -32.72 45.84 17.94
C THR A 300 -33.28 47.13 17.33
N GLU A 301 -33.22 47.29 16.01
CA GLU A 301 -33.83 48.43 15.31
C GLU A 301 -35.36 48.42 15.40
N LYS A 302 -36.00 47.26 15.21
CA LYS A 302 -37.46 47.11 15.39
C LYS A 302 -37.89 47.43 16.82
N GLU A 303 -37.17 46.93 17.82
CA GLU A 303 -37.42 47.24 19.23
C GLU A 303 -37.24 48.72 19.53
N TRP A 304 -36.16 49.33 19.03
CA TRP A 304 -35.93 50.76 19.15
C TRP A 304 -37.05 51.57 18.52
N GLN A 305 -37.49 51.21 17.31
CA GLN A 305 -38.56 51.91 16.60
C GLN A 305 -39.90 51.80 17.32
N LYS A 306 -40.22 50.61 17.86
CA LYS A 306 -41.40 50.41 18.71
C LYS A 306 -41.34 51.30 19.95
N ASN A 307 -40.22 51.29 20.68
CA ASN A 307 -40.01 52.13 21.86
C ASN A 307 -40.08 53.64 21.51
N PHE A 308 -39.56 54.02 20.34
CA PHE A 308 -39.63 55.39 19.82
C PHE A 308 -41.08 55.81 19.55
N GLU A 309 -41.88 54.97 18.90
CA GLU A 309 -43.28 55.29 18.59
C GLU A 309 -44.16 55.27 19.85
N GLU A 310 -43.97 54.33 20.77
CA GLU A 310 -44.70 54.30 22.05
C GLU A 310 -44.40 55.54 22.90
N SER A 311 -43.15 56.02 22.91
CA SER A 311 -42.77 57.27 23.59
C SER A 311 -43.20 58.54 22.82
N ARG A 312 -43.81 58.44 21.64
CA ARG A 312 -44.22 59.58 20.82
C ARG A 312 -45.22 60.49 21.54
N ALA A 313 -46.27 59.94 22.15
CA ALA A 313 -47.28 60.73 22.85
C ALA A 313 -46.64 61.57 23.98
N GLY A 314 -45.82 60.93 24.82
CA GLY A 314 -45.10 61.63 25.90
C GLY A 314 -44.10 62.67 25.40
N ARG A 315 -43.44 62.42 24.25
CA ARG A 315 -42.55 63.42 23.62
C ARG A 315 -43.32 64.58 23.00
N VAL A 316 -44.44 64.32 22.34
CA VAL A 316 -45.33 65.35 21.79
C VAL A 316 -45.90 66.21 22.91
N ASP A 317 -46.33 65.61 24.02
CA ASP A 317 -46.84 66.34 25.19
C ASP A 317 -45.75 67.16 25.88
N SER A 318 -44.54 66.60 26.02
CA SER A 318 -43.36 67.35 26.51
C SER A 318 -43.02 68.54 25.60
N TRP A 319 -43.10 68.37 24.27
CA TRP A 319 -42.87 69.45 23.31
C TRP A 319 -43.98 70.50 23.33
N ARG A 320 -45.24 70.09 23.44
CA ARG A 320 -46.38 71.01 23.64
C ARG A 320 -46.24 71.81 24.92
N THR A 321 -45.80 71.18 26.01
CA THR A 321 -45.55 71.83 27.31
C THR A 321 -44.37 72.82 27.23
N PHE A 322 -43.31 72.46 26.50
CA PHE A 322 -42.19 73.36 26.22
C PHE A 322 -42.62 74.58 25.39
N LYS A 323 -43.42 74.38 24.34
CA LYS A 323 -43.89 75.44 23.44
C LYS A 323 -44.91 76.39 24.09
N THR A 324 -45.73 75.89 25.01
CA THR A 324 -46.78 76.65 25.71
C THR A 324 -46.29 77.38 26.96
N GLY A 325 -44.98 77.36 27.24
CA GLY A 325 -44.43 77.75 28.55
C GLY A 325 -45.02 79.02 29.16
N ASN A 326 -45.63 78.88 30.35
CA ASN A 326 -45.74 79.98 31.30
C ASN A 326 -44.69 79.79 32.40
N LYS A 327 -43.96 80.88 32.69
CA LYS A 327 -42.87 80.97 33.66
C LYS A 327 -43.32 80.55 35.07
N LYS A 328 -42.65 79.54 35.66
CA LYS A 328 -42.22 79.56 37.08
C LYS A 328 -41.19 78.46 37.36
N SER A 329 -40.04 78.90 37.87
CA SER A 329 -38.93 78.11 38.39
C SER A 329 -39.40 77.06 39.42
N LYS A 330 -38.85 75.84 39.31
CA LYS A 330 -38.36 75.05 40.45
C LYS A 330 -37.47 73.89 39.98
N ASN A 331 -36.30 73.79 40.61
CA ASN A 331 -35.33 72.69 40.54
C ASN A 331 -35.94 71.32 40.19
N LYS A 332 -35.55 70.72 39.06
CA LYS A 332 -35.50 69.26 38.92
C LYS A 332 -34.53 68.84 37.83
N GLY A 333 -33.44 68.20 38.27
CA GLY A 333 -32.52 67.33 37.53
C GLY A 333 -32.34 67.56 36.04
N MET A 334 -31.20 68.15 35.68
CA MET A 334 -30.53 68.03 34.38
C MET A 334 -30.83 66.67 33.74
N PHE A 335 -31.49 66.67 32.59
CA PHE A 335 -31.73 65.47 31.80
C PHE A 335 -30.36 64.91 31.38
N ARG A 336 -29.88 63.92 32.13
CA ARG A 336 -28.67 63.17 31.76
C ARG A 336 -29.13 62.07 30.79
N PRO A 337 -28.52 61.97 29.59
CA PRO A 337 -28.82 60.86 28.69
C PRO A 337 -28.60 59.53 29.44
N PRO A 338 -29.40 58.49 29.15
CA PRO A 338 -29.21 57.18 29.76
C PRO A 338 -27.77 56.75 29.52
N LYS A 339 -27.02 56.42 30.59
CA LYS A 339 -25.68 55.89 30.43
C LYS A 339 -25.78 54.61 29.57
N PRO A 340 -24.97 54.44 28.53
CA PRO A 340 -24.96 53.21 27.76
C PRO A 340 -24.71 52.05 28.72
N LYS A 341 -25.63 51.08 28.78
CA LYS A 341 -25.44 49.88 29.57
C LYS A 341 -24.29 49.11 28.91
N LEU A 342 -23.12 49.13 29.54
CA LEU A 342 -22.03 48.22 29.20
C LEU A 342 -22.51 46.80 29.55
N GLU A 343 -22.64 45.94 28.54
CA GLU A 343 -22.82 44.49 28.73
C GLU A 343 -21.70 43.95 29.61
N LYS A 344 -22.07 43.19 30.63
CA LYS A 344 -21.12 42.47 31.47
C LYS A 344 -20.59 41.29 30.66
N ARG A 345 -19.29 41.33 30.39
CA ARG A 345 -18.49 40.20 29.89
C ARG A 345 -18.52 39.03 30.85
#